data_AF-A0AAV1Z507-F1
#
_entry.id   AF-A0AAV1Z507-F1
#
_cell.length_a   1.000
_cell.length_b   1.000
_cell.length_c   1.000
_cell.angle_alpha   90.00
_cell.angle_beta   90.00
_cell.angle_gamma   90.00
#
_symmetry.space_group_name_H-M   'P 1'
#
loop_
_entity.id
_entity.type
_entity.pdbx_description
1 polymer ?
#
loop_
_entity_poly.entity_id
_entity_poly.type
_entity_poly.pdbx_seq_one_letter_code
_entity_poly.pdbx_strand_id
1 'polypeptide(L)'
;MAGNRLQRIGSIFERMTGLLRAGAVKEQDKPIWYDVYKTFPPKHEPTYARPPVQKTIKPIFYPEDVIRGKFLQIYGSRDIHNLRKPGEKSIIQIFVEKYQEIEKSGNFSNEDEIFKATESALEQDGLKFVRAASINHSIEGSSDEKKD
;
A
#
# COMPACT_ATOMS: atom_id res chain seq x y z
N MET A 1 12.04 1.37 -45.44
CA MET A 1 12.43 1.27 -44.01
C MET A 1 12.18 -0.15 -43.55
N ALA A 2 13.22 -0.96 -43.38
CA ALA A 2 13.08 -2.31 -42.85
C ALA A 2 12.81 -2.23 -41.34
N GLY A 3 11.59 -2.59 -40.91
CA GLY A 3 11.20 -2.62 -39.50
C GLY A 3 10.94 -4.05 -39.04
N ASN A 4 11.44 -4.41 -37.86
CA ASN A 4 11.18 -5.73 -37.27
C ASN A 4 9.93 -5.68 -36.37
N ARG A 5 8.85 -6.32 -36.82
CA ARG A 5 7.55 -6.40 -36.11
C ARG A 5 7.40 -7.66 -35.25
N LEU A 6 8.45 -8.44 -35.03
CA LEU A 6 8.38 -9.69 -34.27
C LEU A 6 8.36 -9.42 -32.76
N GLN A 7 7.17 -9.28 -32.17
CA GLN A 7 7.04 -8.97 -30.74
C GLN A 7 7.38 -10.12 -29.79
N ARG A 8 7.31 -11.38 -30.25
CA ARG A 8 7.54 -12.57 -29.41
C ARG A 8 9.02 -12.97 -29.28
N ILE A 9 9.90 -12.36 -30.07
CA ILE A 9 11.31 -12.75 -30.18
C ILE A 9 12.19 -11.61 -29.67
N GLY A 10 12.88 -11.85 -28.56
CA GLY A 10 13.76 -10.87 -27.92
C GLY A 10 13.06 -9.58 -27.50
N SER A 11 13.83 -8.61 -27.05
CA SER A 11 13.35 -7.25 -26.77
C SER A 11 13.42 -6.34 -28.00
N ILE A 12 12.78 -5.18 -27.94
CA ILE A 12 12.96 -4.14 -28.97
C ILE A 12 14.42 -3.70 -29.08
N PHE A 13 15.17 -3.69 -27.98
CA PHE A 13 16.55 -3.26 -27.93
C PHE A 13 17.47 -4.28 -28.61
N GLU A 14 17.30 -5.57 -28.31
CA GLU A 14 18.06 -6.65 -28.96
C GLU A 14 17.79 -6.68 -30.47
N ARG A 15 16.53 -6.53 -30.89
CA ARG A 15 16.17 -6.51 -32.30
C ARG A 15 16.78 -5.31 -33.04
N MET A 16 16.71 -4.11 -32.46
CA MET A 16 17.34 -2.93 -33.07
C MET A 16 18.87 -3.04 -33.10
N THR A 17 19.48 -3.57 -32.03
CA THR A 17 20.92 -3.83 -31.97
C THR A 17 21.35 -4.80 -33.07
N GLY A 18 20.59 -5.87 -33.30
CA GLY A 18 20.83 -6.81 -34.38
C GLY A 18 20.72 -6.18 -35.76
N LEU A 19 19.70 -5.34 -35.99
CA LEU A 19 19.52 -4.62 -37.26
C LEU A 19 20.65 -3.63 -37.55
N LEU A 20 21.13 -2.91 -36.53
CA LEU A 20 22.28 -2.00 -36.63
C LEU A 20 23.56 -2.79 -36.95
N ARG A 21 23.82 -3.89 -36.22
CA ARG A 21 25.01 -4.74 -36.44
C ARG A 21 25.03 -5.40 -37.82
N ALA A 22 23.87 -5.81 -38.33
CA ALA A 22 23.75 -6.41 -39.66
C ALA A 22 23.80 -5.37 -40.80
N GLY A 23 23.84 -4.08 -40.49
CA GLY A 23 23.80 -2.99 -41.48
C GLY A 23 22.44 -2.80 -42.15
N ALA A 24 21.39 -3.49 -41.69
CA ALA A 24 20.03 -3.36 -42.21
C ALA A 24 19.38 -2.01 -41.84
N VAL A 25 19.84 -1.41 -40.73
CA VAL A 25 19.54 -0.04 -40.33
C VAL A 25 20.87 0.72 -40.26
N LYS A 26 20.94 1.89 -40.89
CA LYS A 26 22.13 2.74 -40.84
C LYS A 26 22.24 3.42 -39.47
N GLU A 27 23.46 3.74 -39.04
CA GLU A 27 23.69 4.42 -37.75
C GLU A 27 22.98 5.79 -37.68
N GLN A 28 22.88 6.50 -38.80
CA GLN A 28 22.13 7.77 -38.91
C GLN A 28 20.61 7.60 -38.72
N ASP A 29 20.08 6.41 -39.00
CA ASP A 29 18.66 6.08 -38.87
C ASP A 29 18.37 5.38 -37.53
N LYS A 30 19.36 5.35 -36.63
CA LYS A 30 19.23 4.80 -35.28
C LYS A 30 18.18 5.59 -34.49
N PRO A 31 17.21 4.92 -33.84
CA PRO A 31 16.20 5.61 -33.05
C PRO A 31 16.81 6.38 -31.87
N ILE A 32 16.25 7.56 -31.58
CA ILE A 32 16.70 8.46 -30.51
C ILE A 32 16.73 7.74 -29.14
N TRP A 33 15.76 6.87 -28.87
CA TRP A 33 15.67 6.15 -27.60
C TRP A 33 16.79 5.12 -27.40
N TYR A 34 17.48 4.67 -28.46
CA TYR A 34 18.44 3.57 -28.39
C TYR A 34 19.62 3.89 -27.47
N ASP A 35 20.20 5.09 -27.61
CA ASP A 35 21.35 5.49 -26.80
C ASP A 35 20.94 5.71 -25.32
N VAL A 36 19.70 6.17 -25.08
CA VAL A 36 19.13 6.26 -23.73
C VAL A 36 18.99 4.87 -23.12
N TYR A 37 18.42 3.90 -23.85
CA TYR A 37 18.27 2.52 -23.37
C TYR A 37 19.63 1.84 -23.14
N LYS A 38 20.60 2.06 -24.04
CA LYS A 38 21.96 1.52 -23.91
C LYS A 38 22.68 2.06 -22.67
N THR A 39 22.47 3.33 -22.34
CA THR A 39 23.11 4.00 -21.20
C THR A 39 22.41 3.67 -19.88
N PHE A 40 21.08 3.60 -19.90
CA PHE A 40 20.23 3.36 -18.73
C PHE A 40 19.28 2.18 -19.00
N PRO A 41 19.81 0.95 -19.08
CA PRO A 41 18.98 -0.22 -19.37
C PRO A 41 18.01 -0.49 -18.20
N PRO A 42 16.80 -1.02 -18.48
CA PRO A 42 15.87 -1.42 -17.42
C PRO A 42 16.47 -2.56 -16.60
N LYS A 43 16.04 -2.67 -15.33
CA LYS A 43 16.47 -3.77 -14.43
C LYS A 43 16.16 -5.17 -15.00
N HIS A 44 15.07 -5.28 -15.75
CA HIS A 44 14.65 -6.53 -16.38
C HIS A 44 14.30 -6.26 -17.84
N GLU A 45 14.86 -7.06 -18.74
CA GLU A 45 14.62 -6.94 -20.17
C GLU A 45 13.14 -7.25 -20.49
N PRO A 46 12.46 -6.43 -21.32
CA PRO A 46 11.04 -6.60 -21.63
C PRO A 46 10.83 -7.69 -22.69
N THR A 47 11.05 -8.94 -22.30
CA THR A 47 10.84 -10.11 -23.16
C THR A 47 9.40 -10.61 -23.08
N TYR A 48 8.89 -11.11 -24.20
CA TYR A 48 7.53 -11.67 -24.28
C TYR A 48 7.32 -12.86 -23.33
N ALA A 49 8.36 -13.67 -23.13
CA ALA A 49 8.32 -14.88 -22.30
C ALA A 49 8.46 -14.60 -20.80
N ARG A 50 8.45 -13.33 -20.36
CA ARG A 50 8.61 -12.98 -18.94
C ARG A 50 7.43 -13.55 -18.14
N PRO A 51 7.65 -14.53 -17.24
CA PRO A 51 6.57 -15.09 -16.44
C PRO A 51 6.05 -14.02 -15.47
N PRO A 52 4.74 -14.00 -15.16
CA PRO A 52 4.22 -13.19 -14.08
C PRO A 52 4.91 -13.62 -12.78
N VAL A 53 5.32 -12.64 -11.98
CA VAL A 53 5.94 -12.93 -10.69
C VAL A 53 4.85 -13.47 -9.76
N GLN A 54 4.85 -14.77 -9.50
CA GLN A 54 3.95 -15.37 -8.53
C GLN A 54 4.42 -15.00 -7.13
N LYS A 55 3.82 -13.95 -6.55
CA LYS A 55 4.08 -13.50 -5.18
C LYS A 55 2.81 -13.62 -4.36
N THR A 56 2.90 -14.34 -3.24
CA THR A 56 1.87 -14.28 -2.21
C THR A 56 1.89 -12.89 -1.58
N ILE A 57 0.81 -12.14 -1.78
CA ILE A 57 0.63 -10.82 -1.18
C ILE A 57 0.22 -11.02 0.28
N LYS A 58 0.97 -10.44 1.21
CA LYS A 58 0.65 -10.47 2.64
C LYS A 58 -0.19 -9.24 3.00
N PRO A 59 -1.19 -9.37 3.89
CA PRO A 59 -1.86 -8.21 4.44
C PRO A 59 -0.87 -7.36 5.24
N ILE A 60 -1.08 -6.04 5.22
CA ILE A 60 -0.26 -5.08 5.97
C ILE A 60 -1.04 -4.70 7.21
N PHE A 61 -0.51 -5.07 8.38
CA PHE A 61 -1.05 -4.69 9.69
C PHE A 61 0.03 -3.95 10.47
N TYR A 62 -0.38 -2.91 11.18
CA TYR A 62 0.46 -2.15 12.08
C TYR A 62 0.06 -2.39 13.53
N PRO A 63 0.98 -2.23 14.50
CA PRO A 63 0.66 -2.41 15.93
C PRO A 63 -0.52 -1.55 16.39
N GLU A 64 -0.64 -0.33 15.88
CA GLU A 64 -1.72 0.55 16.27
C GLU A 64 -3.08 0.18 15.68
N ASP A 65 -3.16 -0.73 14.71
CA ASP A 65 -4.43 -1.21 14.16
C ASP A 65 -5.25 -1.98 15.21
N VAL A 66 -4.61 -2.55 16.23
CA VAL A 66 -5.27 -3.15 17.39
C VAL A 66 -6.04 -2.08 18.17
N ILE A 67 -5.42 -0.93 18.40
CA ILE A 67 -6.01 0.21 19.12
C ILE A 67 -7.14 0.83 18.27
N ARG A 68 -6.90 1.01 16.97
CA ARG A 68 -7.93 1.53 16.03
C ARG A 68 -9.14 0.60 15.98
N GLY A 69 -8.93 -0.72 15.92
CA GLY A 69 -9.99 -1.72 15.93
C GLY A 69 -10.84 -1.65 17.20
N LYS A 70 -10.19 -1.59 18.37
CA LYS A 70 -10.87 -1.43 19.66
C LYS A 70 -11.65 -0.12 19.75
N PHE A 71 -11.07 0.99 19.31
CA PHE A 71 -11.75 2.29 19.25
C PHE A 71 -13.00 2.22 18.37
N LEU A 72 -12.88 1.68 17.16
CA LEU A 72 -13.99 1.55 16.22
C LEU A 72 -15.09 0.64 16.73
N GLN A 73 -14.75 -0.44 17.46
CA GLN A 73 -15.73 -1.32 18.08
C GLN A 73 -16.55 -0.61 19.16
N ILE A 74 -15.94 0.30 19.93
CA ILE A 74 -16.58 0.99 21.06
C ILE A 74 -17.35 2.24 20.60
N TYR A 75 -16.76 3.07 19.73
CA TYR A 75 -17.30 4.39 19.38
C TYR A 75 -17.84 4.47 17.94
N GLY A 76 -17.43 3.55 17.07
CA GLY A 76 -17.74 3.59 15.65
C GLY A 76 -16.94 4.64 14.88
N SER A 77 -17.25 4.80 13.59
CA SER A 77 -16.65 5.81 12.72
C SER A 77 -17.62 6.96 12.49
N ARG A 78 -17.57 7.99 13.34
CA ARG A 78 -18.40 9.21 13.21
C ARG A 78 -17.62 10.42 12.69
N ASP A 79 -16.31 10.28 12.59
CA ASP A 79 -15.41 11.36 12.19
C ASP A 79 -15.45 11.58 10.67
N ILE A 80 -15.36 12.83 10.23
CA ILE A 80 -15.36 13.19 8.80
C ILE A 80 -13.92 13.39 8.37
N HIS A 81 -13.41 12.47 7.55
CA HIS A 81 -12.01 12.51 7.12
C HIS A 81 -11.84 13.30 5.83
N ASN A 82 -10.95 14.29 5.84
CA ASN A 82 -10.55 15.01 4.63
C ASN A 82 -9.26 14.44 4.03
N LEU A 83 -9.42 13.49 3.11
CA LEU A 83 -8.28 12.82 2.45
C LEU A 83 -7.48 13.74 1.51
N ARG A 84 -7.91 14.99 1.28
CA ARG A 84 -7.17 15.96 0.43
C ARG A 84 -6.13 16.75 1.20
N LYS A 85 -6.21 16.81 2.54
CA LYS A 85 -5.28 17.54 3.38
C LYS A 85 -4.28 16.55 4.01
N PRO A 86 -3.07 16.40 3.44
CA PRO A 86 -2.07 15.54 4.05
C PRO A 86 -1.71 16.08 5.45
N GLY A 87 -1.67 15.20 6.44
CA GLY A 87 -1.30 15.54 7.82
C GLY A 87 -2.46 15.98 8.72
N GLU A 88 -3.68 16.11 8.20
CA GLU A 88 -4.86 16.28 9.07
C GLU A 88 -5.08 15.00 9.88
N LYS A 89 -5.02 15.11 11.21
CA LYS A 89 -5.18 13.97 12.10
C LYS A 89 -6.66 13.72 12.36
N SER A 90 -7.10 12.49 12.14
CA SER A 90 -8.42 12.05 12.57
C SER A 90 -8.49 11.94 14.09
N ILE A 91 -9.71 11.92 14.64
CA ILE A 91 -9.93 11.69 16.07
C ILE A 91 -9.29 10.36 16.51
N ILE A 92 -9.39 9.33 15.68
CA ILE A 92 -8.77 8.02 15.92
C ILE A 92 -7.25 8.15 15.96
N GLN A 93 -6.66 8.93 15.06
CA GLN A 93 -5.21 9.14 15.04
C GLN A 93 -4.72 9.90 16.28
N ILE A 94 -5.45 10.94 16.72
CA ILE A 94 -5.18 11.67 17.96
C ILE A 94 -5.26 10.70 19.16
N PHE A 95 -6.26 9.82 19.17
CA PHE A 95 -6.42 8.80 20.21
C PHE A 95 -5.24 7.83 20.26
N VAL A 96 -4.82 7.30 19.11
CA VAL A 96 -3.67 6.39 19.01
C VAL A 96 -2.38 7.06 19.50
N GLU A 97 -2.13 8.30 19.09
CA GLU A 97 -0.94 9.03 19.53
C GLU A 97 -0.94 9.23 21.04
N LYS A 98 -2.08 9.62 21.62
CA LYS A 98 -2.19 9.80 23.05
C LYS A 98 -2.06 8.50 23.83
N TYR A 99 -2.63 7.41 23.31
CA TYR A 99 -2.45 6.07 23.86
C TYR A 99 -0.97 5.68 23.90
N GLN A 100 -0.25 5.88 22.81
CA GLN A 100 1.18 5.57 22.72
C GLN A 100 2.05 6.44 23.64
N GLU A 101 1.68 7.70 23.87
CA GLU A 101 2.34 8.55 24.87
C GLU A 101 2.19 7.99 26.29
N ILE A 102 0.98 7.57 26.65
CA ILE A 102 0.67 7.01 27.98
C ILE A 102 1.33 5.65 28.15
N GLU A 103 1.30 4.80 27.13
CA GLU A 103 1.98 3.50 27.12
C GLU A 103 3.49 3.66 27.36
N LYS A 104 4.14 4.61 26.68
CA LYS A 104 5.58 4.90 26.86
C LYS A 104 5.92 5.41 28.26
N SER A 105 4.98 6.08 28.93
CA SER A 105 5.19 6.55 30.30
C SER A 105 5.32 5.41 31.31
N GLY A 106 4.86 4.20 30.98
CA GLY A 106 5.04 3.00 31.80
C GLY A 106 4.19 2.95 33.07
N ASN A 107 3.23 3.88 33.22
CA ASN A 107 2.44 4.04 34.44
C ASN A 107 1.34 2.99 34.62
N PHE A 108 1.04 2.19 33.60
CA PHE A 108 -0.08 1.24 33.59
C PHE A 108 0.38 -0.12 33.10
N SER A 109 -0.10 -1.19 33.74
CA SER A 109 0.25 -2.58 33.38
C SER A 109 -0.78 -3.22 32.43
N ASN A 110 -2.01 -2.70 32.39
CA ASN A 110 -3.11 -3.27 31.60
C ASN A 110 -3.50 -2.34 30.43
N GLU A 111 -3.70 -2.91 29.23
CA GLU A 111 -4.15 -2.17 28.04
C GLU A 111 -5.50 -1.47 28.25
N ASP A 112 -6.41 -2.06 29.02
CA ASP A 112 -7.71 -1.48 29.35
C ASP A 112 -7.60 -0.23 30.22
N GLU A 113 -6.60 -0.18 31.11
CA GLU A 113 -6.34 0.99 31.95
C GLU A 113 -5.76 2.13 31.12
N ILE A 114 -4.80 1.82 30.23
CA ILE A 114 -4.23 2.80 29.29
C ILE A 114 -5.35 3.37 28.41
N PHE A 115 -6.25 2.51 27.91
CA PHE A 115 -7.36 2.95 27.06
C PHE A 115 -8.29 3.92 27.79
N LYS A 116 -8.70 3.62 29.03
CA LYS A 116 -9.54 4.51 29.86
C LYS A 116 -8.82 5.80 30.26
N ALA A 117 -7.53 5.72 30.56
CA ALA A 117 -6.71 6.90 30.86
C ALA A 117 -6.61 7.82 29.62
N THR A 118 -6.48 7.23 28.43
CA THR A 118 -6.47 7.95 27.16
C THR A 118 -7.82 8.64 26.90
N GLU A 119 -8.94 7.94 27.10
CA GLU A 119 -10.29 8.50 27.02
C GLU A 119 -10.43 9.71 27.95
N SER A 120 -10.06 9.54 29.23
CA SER A 120 -10.16 10.60 30.24
C SER A 120 -9.28 11.82 29.92
N ALA A 121 -8.07 11.61 29.41
CA ALA A 121 -7.17 12.69 29.04
C ALA A 121 -7.71 13.49 27.84
N LEU A 122 -8.25 12.81 26.83
CA LEU A 122 -8.79 13.46 25.64
C LEU A 122 -10.13 14.16 25.90
N GLU A 123 -10.92 13.66 26.86
CA GLU A 123 -12.11 14.36 27.33
C GLU A 123 -11.77 15.67 28.05
N GLN A 124 -10.66 15.73 28.80
CA GLN A 124 -10.15 16.96 29.39
C GLN A 124 -9.69 17.97 28.31
N ASP A 125 -9.14 17.47 27.20
CA ASP A 125 -8.78 18.27 26.03
C ASP A 125 -10.01 18.72 25.20
N GLY A 126 -11.22 18.30 25.59
CA GLY A 126 -12.49 18.75 25.00
C GLY A 126 -13.07 17.84 23.91
N LEU A 127 -12.47 16.67 23.66
CA LEU A 127 -13.05 15.67 22.76
C LEU A 127 -14.20 14.92 23.46
N LYS A 128 -15.27 14.63 22.72
CA LYS A 128 -16.42 13.88 23.25
C LYS A 128 -16.55 12.55 22.53
N PHE A 129 -16.52 11.46 23.29
CA PHE A 129 -16.71 10.12 22.75
C PHE A 129 -18.15 9.67 22.99
N VAL A 130 -18.84 9.24 21.93
CA VAL A 130 -20.18 8.66 22.03
C VAL A 130 -20.09 7.22 21.62
N ARG A 131 -20.42 6.31 22.54
CA ARG A 131 -20.40 4.88 22.27
C ARG A 131 -21.35 4.54 21.11
N ALA A 132 -20.90 3.66 20.23
CA ALA A 132 -21.75 3.08 19.20
C ALA A 132 -22.83 2.23 19.88
N ALA A 133 -24.06 2.30 19.39
CA ALA A 133 -25.06 1.29 19.73
C ALA A 133 -24.51 -0.07 19.28
N SER A 134 -24.78 -1.14 20.04
CA SER A 134 -24.30 -2.49 19.72
C SER A 134 -24.74 -2.90 18.31
N ILE A 135 -23.81 -2.88 17.35
CA ILE A 135 -24.02 -3.42 16.01
C ILE A 135 -23.64 -4.90 16.09
N ASN A 136 -24.64 -5.78 16.12
CA ASN A 136 -24.45 -7.22 16.00
C ASN A 136 -23.94 -7.53 14.58
N HIS A 137 -22.63 -7.46 14.36
CA HIS A 137 -22.04 -7.89 13.10
C HIS A 137 -21.67 -9.37 13.20
N SER A 138 -22.64 -10.24 12.90
CA SER A 138 -22.35 -11.63 12.55
C SER A 138 -21.57 -11.62 11.23
N ILE A 139 -20.26 -11.88 11.31
CA ILE A 139 -19.44 -12.14 10.12
C ILE A 139 -19.73 -13.61 9.75
N GLU A 140 -20.73 -13.83 8.89
CA GLU A 140 -20.83 -15.09 8.16
C GLU A 140 -19.65 -15.16 7.19
N GLY A 141 -18.65 -15.98 7.54
CA GLY A 141 -17.61 -16.36 6.62
C GLY A 141 -18.24 -17.13 5.45
N SER A 142 -18.36 -16.48 4.31
CA SER A 142 -18.55 -17.16 3.02
C SER A 142 -17.25 -17.93 2.73
N SER A 143 -17.20 -19.17 3.22
CA SER A 143 -16.32 -20.21 2.71
C SER A 143 -16.94 -20.73 1.41
N ASP A 144 -16.70 -20.02 0.30
CA ASP A 144 -16.94 -20.59 -1.02
C ASP A 144 -15.89 -21.69 -1.25
N GLU A 145 -16.30 -22.93 -0.96
CA GLU A 145 -15.74 -24.15 -1.54
C GLU A 145 -15.74 -24.01 -3.07
N LYS A 146 -14.57 -23.76 -3.67
CA LYS A 146 -14.33 -24.20 -5.03
C LYS A 146 -13.81 -25.64 -4.98
N LYS A 147 -14.75 -26.57 -5.17
CA LYS A 147 -14.45 -27.89 -5.71
C LYS A 147 -14.04 -27.70 -7.18
N ASP A 148 -12.81 -28.09 -7.49
CA ASP A 148 -12.39 -28.64 -8.77
C ASP A 148 -11.52 -29.86 -8.47
#